data_AF-A0A653RCD6-F1
#
_entry.id   AF-A0A653RCD6-F1
#
_cell.length_a   1.000
_cell.length_b   1.000
_cell.length_c   1.000
_cell.angle_alpha   90.00
_cell.angle_beta   90.00
_cell.angle_gamma   90.00
#
_symmetry.space_group_name_H-M   'P 1'
#
loop_
_entity.id
_entity.type
_entity.pdbx_description
1 polymer ?
#
loop_
_entity_poly.entity_id
_entity_poly.type
_entity_poly.pdbx_seq_one_letter_code
_entity_poly.pdbx_strand_id
1 'polypeptide(L)'
;MVSFYERTWFIILMLIFIFPVGLYLMWKYKKFNKVVRIIITVICVIALIDNIFGESNAGNTSVKESTTAETEANESTTKKVDDSEKKNKENSEDDKLEQEQTEKEEQKRLEELEKDKAKAEKEEQKRLETIEKEKKDKEREQAEKKKADQEKRKKEKEEIALKENMFDEQLELQVQEYAKGLKLISEFFIFVGDNPQLMNTSEYRKSTDEMIAMLNRMLTSANNLEAPKSKQDVKKDYQDIITTTLHAVDLFVSGGKTYDMTQMEEGAMKMQEVNEKIESFVDKVN
;
A
#
# COMPACT_ATOMS: atom_id res chain seq x y z
N MET A 1 -36.27 49.23 -20.37
CA MET A 1 -36.03 49.11 -18.91
C MET A 1 -35.11 47.93 -18.69
N VAL A 2 -33.98 48.12 -18.00
CA VAL A 2 -33.06 47.01 -17.70
C VAL A 2 -33.65 46.21 -16.55
N SER A 3 -33.97 44.95 -16.79
CA SER A 3 -34.51 44.06 -15.77
C SER A 3 -33.47 43.76 -14.69
N PHE A 4 -33.91 43.66 -13.43
CA PHE A 4 -33.01 43.59 -12.28
C PHE A 4 -32.07 42.37 -12.29
N TYR A 5 -32.54 41.27 -12.88
CA TYR A 5 -31.81 40.00 -13.01
C TYR A 5 -30.65 40.04 -14.02
N GLU A 6 -30.52 41.10 -14.82
CA GLU A 6 -29.42 41.28 -15.76
C GLU A 6 -28.25 42.13 -15.21
N ARG A 7 -28.34 42.58 -13.95
CA ARG A 7 -27.30 43.41 -13.33
C ARG A 7 -26.12 42.55 -12.86
N THR A 8 -24.90 42.96 -13.20
CA THR A 8 -23.64 42.30 -12.83
C THR A 8 -23.57 42.01 -11.33
N TRP A 9 -23.93 42.99 -10.49
CA TRP A 9 -23.99 42.80 -9.03
C TRP A 9 -24.98 41.71 -8.63
N PHE A 10 -26.15 41.61 -9.27
CA PHE A 10 -27.14 40.57 -8.95
C PHE A 10 -26.66 39.17 -9.35
N ILE A 11 -25.97 39.05 -10.48
CA ILE A 11 -25.35 37.79 -10.92
C ILE A 11 -24.26 37.36 -9.94
N ILE A 12 -23.40 38.28 -9.50
CA ILE A 12 -22.36 38.01 -8.48
C ILE A 12 -23.00 37.60 -7.14
N LEU A 13 -24.08 38.28 -6.74
CA LEU A 13 -24.81 37.97 -5.51
C LEU A 13 -25.46 36.58 -5.57
N MET A 14 -26.06 36.22 -6.72
CA MET A 14 -26.59 34.86 -6.96
C MET A 14 -25.48 33.80 -7.06
N LEU A 15 -24.28 34.14 -7.53
CA LEU A 15 -23.14 33.22 -7.57
C LEU A 15 -22.63 32.86 -6.17
N ILE A 16 -22.71 33.81 -5.23
CA ILE A 16 -22.34 33.62 -3.83
C ILE A 16 -23.45 32.89 -3.04
N PHE A 17 -24.73 33.21 -3.29
CA PHE A 17 -25.85 32.68 -2.51
C PHE A 17 -26.45 31.37 -3.06
N ILE A 18 -26.42 31.16 -4.38
CA ILE A 18 -26.99 30.00 -5.08
C ILE A 18 -26.10 29.62 -6.27
N PHE A 19 -25.04 28.87 -5.99
CA PHE A 19 -23.98 28.48 -6.94
C PHE A 19 -24.47 27.99 -8.32
N PRO A 20 -25.41 27.03 -8.46
CA PRO A 20 -25.84 26.55 -9.77
C PRO A 20 -26.63 27.61 -10.56
N VAL A 21 -27.37 28.48 -9.87
CA VAL A 21 -28.21 29.51 -10.48
C VAL A 21 -27.37 30.71 -10.92
N GLY A 22 -26.38 31.12 -10.11
CA GLY A 22 -25.43 32.17 -10.48
C GLY A 22 -24.61 31.83 -11.72
N LEU A 23 -24.13 30.57 -11.83
CA LEU A 23 -23.37 30.10 -12.98
C LEU A 23 -24.24 30.03 -14.25
N TYR A 24 -25.49 29.56 -14.13
CA TYR A 24 -26.47 29.56 -15.22
C TYR A 24 -26.79 30.99 -15.70
N LEU A 25 -27.00 31.93 -14.78
CA LEU A 25 -27.24 33.34 -15.12
C LEU A 25 -26.03 33.98 -15.83
N MET A 26 -24.81 33.62 -15.44
CA MET A 26 -23.59 34.08 -16.12
C MET A 26 -23.54 33.65 -17.59
N TRP A 27 -23.91 32.39 -17.87
CA TRP A 27 -23.94 31.86 -19.24
C TRP A 27 -25.09 32.42 -20.08
N LYS A 28 -26.26 32.63 -19.47
CA LYS A 28 -27.48 33.14 -20.12
C LYS A 28 -27.34 34.57 -20.63
N TYR A 29 -26.80 35.50 -19.82
CA TYR A 29 -26.85 36.93 -20.13
C TYR A 29 -25.72 37.44 -21.03
N LYS A 30 -24.78 36.57 -21.43
CA LYS A 30 -23.64 36.84 -22.33
C LYS A 30 -22.78 38.10 -22.06
N LYS A 31 -23.05 38.85 -20.98
CA LYS A 31 -22.41 40.12 -20.63
C LYS A 31 -20.92 40.01 -20.31
N PHE A 32 -20.46 38.82 -19.95
CA PHE A 32 -19.06 38.56 -19.62
C PHE A 32 -18.31 37.97 -20.83
N ASN A 33 -17.15 38.56 -21.12
CA ASN A 33 -16.22 38.08 -22.14
C ASN A 33 -15.79 36.64 -21.82
N LYS A 34 -15.43 35.84 -22.83
CA LYS A 34 -15.06 34.41 -22.64
C LYS A 34 -14.00 34.24 -21.53
N VAL A 35 -13.05 35.17 -21.48
CA VAL A 35 -12.00 35.31 -20.45
C VAL A 35 -12.56 35.25 -19.02
N VAL A 36 -13.53 36.13 -18.71
CA VAL A 36 -14.07 36.28 -17.35
C VAL A 36 -14.82 35.02 -16.93
N ARG A 37 -15.43 34.32 -17.89
CA ARG A 37 -16.14 33.07 -17.61
C ARG A 37 -15.20 31.96 -17.19
N ILE A 38 -14.05 31.82 -17.88
CA ILE A 38 -13.03 30.82 -17.59
C ILE A 38 -12.43 31.09 -16.21
N ILE A 39 -12.07 32.34 -15.91
CA ILE A 39 -11.51 32.73 -14.61
C ILE A 39 -12.47 32.40 -13.46
N ILE A 40 -13.77 32.72 -13.61
CA ILE A 40 -14.77 32.41 -12.58
C ILE A 40 -14.94 30.90 -12.41
N THR A 41 -14.98 30.11 -13.49
CA THR A 41 -15.07 28.65 -13.38
C THR A 41 -13.85 28.05 -12.69
N VAL A 42 -12.64 28.55 -12.96
CA VAL A 42 -11.40 28.12 -12.29
C VAL A 42 -11.48 28.40 -10.78
N ILE A 43 -11.83 29.62 -10.38
CA ILE A 43 -11.99 30.00 -8.96
C ILE A 43 -13.03 29.11 -8.25
N CYS A 44 -14.14 28.81 -8.93
CA CYS A 44 -15.18 27.94 -8.39
C CYS A 44 -14.70 26.49 -8.18
N VAL A 45 -13.93 25.94 -9.12
CA VAL A 45 -13.35 24.59 -8.99
C VAL A 45 -12.34 24.55 -7.83
N ILE A 46 -11.49 25.57 -7.71
CA ILE A 46 -10.53 25.69 -6.59
C ILE A 46 -11.27 25.72 -5.24
N ALA A 47 -12.36 26.50 -5.13
CA ALA A 47 -13.15 26.59 -3.90
C ALA A 47 -13.83 25.25 -3.51
N LEU A 48 -14.23 24.43 -4.50
CA LEU A 48 -14.80 23.10 -4.25
C LEU A 48 -13.72 22.13 -3.75
N ILE A 49 -12.54 22.16 -4.35
CA ILE A 49 -11.40 21.34 -3.94
C ILE A 49 -10.96 21.74 -2.52
N ASP A 50 -10.90 23.03 -2.20
CA ASP A 50 -10.55 23.49 -0.85
C ASP A 50 -11.56 23.08 0.23
N ASN A 51 -12.82 22.87 -0.13
CA ASN A 51 -13.82 22.31 0.79
C ASN A 51 -13.62 20.80 1.05
N ILE A 52 -13.07 20.09 0.06
CA ILE A 52 -12.81 18.64 0.13
C ILE A 52 -11.48 18.35 0.86
N PHE A 53 -10.46 19.19 0.68
CA PHE A 53 -9.09 18.98 1.22
C PHE A 53 -8.72 19.86 2.42
N GLY A 54 -9.63 20.73 2.88
CA GLY A 54 -9.40 21.59 4.03
C GLY A 54 -9.54 20.86 5.38
N GLU A 55 -8.48 20.20 5.84
CA GLU A 55 -8.45 19.64 7.20
C GLU A 55 -8.14 20.73 8.24
N SER A 56 -9.00 20.82 9.25
CA SER A 56 -8.90 21.73 10.39
C SER A 56 -7.69 21.40 11.27
N ASN A 57 -6.78 22.36 11.43
CA ASN A 57 -5.70 22.32 12.41
C ASN A 57 -6.23 22.17 13.85
N ALA A 58 -6.04 21.01 14.47
CA ALA A 58 -6.00 20.84 15.92
C ALA A 58 -5.18 19.58 16.29
N GLY A 59 -3.85 19.71 16.25
CA GLY A 59 -2.93 18.67 16.69
C GLY A 59 -2.94 18.46 18.20
N ASN A 60 -3.01 17.21 18.65
CA ASN A 60 -2.72 16.83 20.02
C ASN A 60 -1.94 15.49 20.05
N THR A 61 -0.97 15.46 20.96
CA THR A 61 -0.38 14.27 21.60
C THR A 61 0.82 13.59 20.91
N SER A 62 2.01 13.98 21.36
CA SER A 62 3.22 13.16 21.40
C SER A 62 3.48 12.77 22.86
N VAL A 63 3.45 11.47 23.18
CA VAL A 63 4.04 10.92 24.42
C VAL A 63 4.94 9.74 24.07
N LYS A 64 6.16 9.85 24.60
CA LYS A 64 7.36 9.04 24.41
C LYS A 64 7.28 7.71 25.16
N GLU A 65 7.84 6.70 24.51
CA GLU A 65 8.06 5.31 24.90
C GLU A 65 9.14 5.15 26.00
N SER A 66 9.05 4.07 26.80
CA SER A 66 9.92 3.79 27.97
C SER A 66 10.54 2.38 27.93
N THR A 67 11.80 2.31 28.43
CA THR A 67 12.46 1.24 29.23
C THR A 67 13.07 0.02 28.47
N THR A 68 14.42 -0.17 28.37
CA THR A 68 15.46 -0.70 29.32
C THR A 68 15.27 -2.21 29.65
N ALA A 69 16.22 -3.17 29.74
CA ALA A 69 17.68 -3.25 29.89
C ALA A 69 18.22 -4.68 29.56
N GLU A 70 19.54 -4.81 29.42
CA GLU A 70 20.39 -6.02 29.34
C GLU A 70 20.48 -6.83 30.66
N THR A 71 21.01 -8.07 30.63
CA THR A 71 22.35 -8.45 31.19
C THR A 71 22.51 -9.98 31.35
N GLU A 72 23.69 -10.49 30.97
CA GLU A 72 24.24 -11.84 31.11
C GLU A 72 25.03 -12.08 32.42
N ALA A 73 25.27 -13.34 32.83
CA ALA A 73 26.36 -13.90 33.68
C ALA A 73 25.85 -15.16 34.45
N ASN A 74 26.59 -16.23 34.82
CA ASN A 74 27.96 -16.72 34.65
C ASN A 74 28.04 -18.20 35.18
N GLU A 75 29.06 -18.96 34.71
CA GLU A 75 29.81 -20.13 35.26
C GLU A 75 29.33 -21.01 36.44
N SER A 76 29.52 -22.35 36.37
CA SER A 76 30.79 -23.05 36.76
C SER A 76 30.65 -24.59 36.92
N THR A 77 31.47 -25.33 36.15
CA THR A 77 32.35 -26.51 36.45
C THR A 77 32.12 -27.49 37.63
N THR A 78 32.29 -28.82 37.39
CA THR A 78 33.39 -29.68 37.95
C THR A 78 33.08 -31.20 38.15
N LYS A 79 33.84 -32.05 37.40
CA LYS A 79 34.50 -33.37 37.72
C LYS A 79 33.66 -34.61 38.14
N LYS A 80 34.09 -35.89 37.97
CA LYS A 80 35.12 -36.65 37.18
C LYS A 80 35.07 -38.13 37.70
N VAL A 81 35.55 -39.09 36.88
CA VAL A 81 36.08 -40.46 37.21
C VAL A 81 35.01 -41.57 37.39
N ASP A 82 34.86 -42.60 36.56
CA ASP A 82 35.76 -43.62 35.92
C ASP A 82 35.96 -44.89 36.78
N ASP A 83 35.62 -46.06 36.23
CA ASP A 83 36.56 -47.16 35.93
C ASP A 83 35.96 -48.60 35.98
N SER A 84 36.44 -49.40 35.01
CA SER A 84 36.58 -50.86 34.84
C SER A 84 35.36 -51.81 34.78
N GLU A 85 35.14 -52.57 33.68
CA GLU A 85 35.82 -53.82 33.21
C GLU A 85 35.59 -55.01 34.19
N LYS A 86 35.27 -56.28 33.85
CA LYS A 86 35.40 -57.10 32.64
C LYS A 86 34.74 -58.50 32.86
N LYS A 87 33.94 -58.96 31.89
CA LYS A 87 33.88 -60.29 31.21
C LYS A 87 34.44 -61.57 31.90
N ASN A 88 33.61 -62.63 31.95
CA ASN A 88 33.73 -64.02 31.37
C ASN A 88 32.96 -65.04 32.25
N LYS A 89 32.04 -65.87 31.70
CA LYS A 89 32.24 -67.26 31.20
C LYS A 89 32.98 -68.15 32.22
N GLU A 90 32.52 -69.33 32.64
CA GLU A 90 32.05 -70.47 31.83
C GLU A 90 31.51 -71.58 32.77
N ASN A 91 30.34 -72.14 32.43
CA ASN A 91 29.89 -73.55 32.45
C ASN A 91 30.70 -74.62 33.24
N SER A 92 30.08 -75.40 34.15
CA SER A 92 29.48 -76.77 33.96
C SER A 92 30.53 -77.88 33.76
N GLU A 93 30.39 -79.13 34.19
CA GLU A 93 29.28 -80.01 34.58
C GLU A 93 29.93 -81.30 35.12
N ASP A 94 29.24 -82.12 35.93
CA ASP A 94 29.48 -83.59 35.97
C ASP A 94 28.21 -84.33 36.42
N ASP A 95 27.34 -84.59 35.43
CA ASP A 95 26.98 -85.91 34.91
C ASP A 95 26.14 -86.89 35.78
N LYS A 96 25.01 -87.31 35.19
CA LYS A 96 24.24 -88.56 35.39
C LYS A 96 23.14 -88.69 36.45
N LEU A 97 22.09 -87.90 36.24
CA LEU A 97 20.67 -88.29 36.38
C LEU A 97 19.89 -88.04 35.05
N GLU A 98 20.55 -88.28 33.92
CA GLU A 98 20.53 -87.37 32.76
C GLU A 98 19.96 -87.98 31.46
N GLN A 99 18.84 -88.69 31.57
CA GLN A 99 18.02 -89.04 30.38
C GLN A 99 16.55 -88.66 30.54
N GLU A 100 16.04 -88.47 31.77
CA GLU A 100 14.66 -88.00 32.02
C GLU A 100 14.60 -86.54 32.52
N GLN A 101 15.73 -86.00 32.97
CA GLN A 101 15.91 -84.58 33.29
C GLN A 101 16.26 -83.74 32.05
N THR A 102 17.04 -84.29 31.12
CA THR A 102 17.48 -83.65 29.86
C THR A 102 16.31 -83.35 28.92
N GLU A 103 15.34 -84.27 28.75
CA GLU A 103 14.14 -84.00 27.94
C GLU A 103 13.19 -82.97 28.59
N LYS A 104 13.08 -82.95 29.92
CA LYS A 104 12.26 -81.97 30.66
C LYS A 104 12.91 -80.59 30.71
N GLU A 105 14.24 -80.54 30.78
CA GLU A 105 15.04 -79.32 30.77
C GLU A 105 15.16 -78.74 29.36
N GLU A 106 15.24 -79.60 28.34
CA GLU A 106 15.16 -79.23 26.92
C GLU A 106 13.76 -78.72 26.56
N GLN A 107 12.68 -79.38 27.03
CA GLN A 107 11.31 -78.86 26.89
C GLN A 107 11.10 -77.52 27.61
N LYS A 108 11.62 -77.36 28.83
CA LYS A 108 11.58 -76.07 29.55
C LYS A 108 12.36 -74.99 28.82
N ARG A 109 13.56 -75.31 28.30
CA ARG A 109 14.36 -74.39 27.47
C ARG A 109 13.65 -74.03 26.18
N LEU A 110 12.97 -74.97 25.54
CA LEU A 110 12.17 -74.74 24.33
C LEU A 110 10.96 -73.84 24.63
N GLU A 111 10.21 -74.08 25.71
CA GLU A 111 9.11 -73.21 26.16
C GLU A 111 9.59 -71.82 26.59
N GLU A 112 10.76 -71.72 27.23
CA GLU A 112 11.36 -70.44 27.64
C GLU A 112 11.88 -69.66 26.42
N LEU A 113 12.48 -70.34 25.45
CA LEU A 113 12.91 -69.77 24.16
C LEU A 113 11.71 -69.33 23.31
N GLU A 114 10.60 -70.08 23.31
CA GLU A 114 9.35 -69.67 22.67
C GLU A 114 8.71 -68.47 23.37
N LYS A 115 8.73 -68.43 24.70
CA LYS A 115 8.28 -67.25 25.46
C LYS A 115 9.14 -66.03 25.18
N ASP A 116 10.45 -66.17 25.13
CA ASP A 116 11.38 -65.08 24.83
C ASP A 116 11.23 -64.60 23.38
N LYS A 117 11.05 -65.51 22.41
CA LYS A 117 10.68 -65.14 21.03
C LYS A 117 9.34 -64.42 20.96
N ALA A 118 8.30 -64.92 21.61
CA ALA A 118 6.98 -64.29 21.63
C ALA A 118 7.00 -62.91 22.32
N LYS A 119 7.87 -62.74 23.32
CA LYS A 119 8.08 -61.47 24.01
C LYS A 119 8.84 -60.48 23.12
N ALA A 120 9.86 -60.95 22.40
CA ALA A 120 10.61 -60.17 21.41
C ALA A 120 9.72 -59.74 20.23
N GLU A 121 8.88 -60.62 19.68
CA GLU A 121 7.92 -60.29 18.61
C GLU A 121 6.88 -59.26 19.08
N LYS A 122 6.37 -59.38 20.31
CA LYS A 122 5.46 -58.36 20.89
C LYS A 122 6.14 -57.01 21.08
N GLU A 123 7.42 -57.00 21.45
CA GLU A 123 8.18 -55.76 21.61
C GLU A 123 8.49 -55.11 20.25
N GLU A 124 8.80 -55.92 19.24
CA GLU A 124 9.01 -55.47 17.85
C GLU A 124 7.71 -54.92 17.24
N GLN A 125 6.57 -55.59 17.42
CA GLN A 125 5.26 -55.07 17.00
C GLN A 125 4.91 -53.74 17.66
N LYS A 126 5.17 -53.60 18.97
CA LYS A 126 4.98 -52.32 19.68
C LYS A 126 5.90 -51.22 19.15
N ARG A 127 7.15 -51.54 18.82
CA ARG A 127 8.08 -50.59 18.19
C ARG A 127 7.59 -50.15 16.80
N LEU A 128 7.13 -51.08 15.98
CA LEU A 128 6.57 -50.79 14.66
C LEU A 128 5.30 -49.91 14.74
N GLU A 129 4.37 -50.22 15.65
CA GLU A 129 3.20 -49.36 15.91
C GLU A 129 3.58 -47.96 16.39
N THR A 130 4.62 -47.85 17.21
CA THR A 130 5.13 -46.56 17.71
C THR A 130 5.74 -45.74 16.58
N ILE A 131 6.54 -46.36 15.72
CA ILE A 131 7.14 -45.73 14.53
C ILE A 131 6.05 -45.29 13.54
N GLU A 132 5.03 -46.11 13.32
CA GLU A 132 3.91 -45.77 12.42
C GLU A 132 3.09 -44.59 12.97
N LYS A 133 2.81 -44.57 14.28
CA LYS A 133 2.17 -43.42 14.94
C LYS A 133 3.00 -42.15 14.81
N GLU A 134 4.30 -42.20 15.14
CA GLU A 134 5.20 -41.05 14.97
C GLU A 134 5.27 -40.53 13.53
N LYS A 135 5.25 -41.44 12.55
CA LYS A 135 5.26 -41.07 11.13
C LYS A 135 3.96 -40.38 10.73
N LYS A 136 2.83 -40.89 11.21
CA LYS A 136 1.48 -40.32 10.98
C LYS A 136 1.30 -38.97 11.68
N ASP A 137 1.87 -38.82 12.87
CA ASP A 137 1.86 -37.58 13.64
C ASP A 137 2.74 -36.52 12.96
N LYS A 138 3.93 -36.90 12.46
CA LYS A 138 4.79 -36.01 11.64
C LYS A 138 4.11 -35.58 10.33
N GLU A 139 3.40 -36.48 9.66
CA GLU A 139 2.63 -36.14 8.45
C GLU A 139 1.47 -35.19 8.75
N ARG A 140 0.75 -35.40 9.86
CA ARG A 140 -0.29 -34.49 10.34
C ARG A 140 0.28 -33.11 10.65
N GLU A 141 1.38 -33.03 11.40
CA GLU A 141 2.02 -31.76 11.75
C GLU A 141 2.50 -31.02 10.49
N GLN A 142 3.05 -31.72 9.50
CA GLN A 142 3.41 -31.12 8.21
C GLN A 142 2.19 -30.67 7.41
N ALA A 143 1.09 -31.44 7.41
CA ALA A 143 -0.14 -31.06 6.73
C ALA A 143 -0.79 -29.83 7.38
N GLU A 144 -0.77 -29.74 8.71
CA GLU A 144 -1.25 -28.58 9.47
C GLU A 144 -0.39 -27.34 9.21
N LYS A 145 0.95 -27.46 9.23
CA LYS A 145 1.85 -26.36 8.85
C LYS A 145 1.60 -25.87 7.42
N LYS A 146 1.43 -26.77 6.45
CA LYS A 146 1.10 -26.41 5.06
C LYS A 146 -0.25 -25.70 4.96
N LYS A 147 -1.27 -26.14 5.70
CA LYS A 147 -2.59 -25.48 5.75
C LYS A 147 -2.49 -24.10 6.38
N ALA A 148 -1.77 -23.97 7.51
CA ALA A 148 -1.54 -22.69 8.17
C ALA A 148 -0.78 -21.71 7.26
N ASP A 149 0.25 -22.18 6.55
CA ASP A 149 1.00 -21.38 5.58
C ASP A 149 0.13 -20.97 4.38
N GLN A 150 -0.72 -21.87 3.87
CA GLN A 150 -1.66 -21.56 2.79
C GLN A 150 -2.71 -20.53 3.25
N GLU A 151 -3.26 -20.69 4.45
CA GLU A 151 -4.23 -19.76 5.01
C GLU A 151 -3.60 -18.39 5.26
N LYS A 152 -2.36 -18.35 5.77
CA LYS A 152 -1.60 -17.12 5.94
C LYS A 152 -1.33 -16.42 4.61
N ARG A 153 -0.91 -17.16 3.58
CA ARG A 153 -0.74 -16.62 2.22
C ARG A 153 -2.05 -16.15 1.61
N LYS A 154 -3.15 -16.83 1.89
CA LYS A 154 -4.49 -16.44 1.43
C LYS A 154 -4.91 -15.12 2.08
N LYS A 155 -4.75 -14.99 3.40
CA LYS A 155 -5.00 -13.75 4.14
C LYS A 155 -4.11 -12.61 3.66
N GLU A 156 -2.83 -12.85 3.40
CA GLU A 156 -1.91 -11.84 2.86
C GLU A 156 -2.34 -11.39 1.45
N LYS A 157 -2.77 -12.31 0.58
CA LYS A 157 -3.32 -11.96 -0.74
C LYS A 157 -4.63 -11.19 -0.65
N GLU A 158 -5.52 -11.57 0.27
CA GLU A 158 -6.78 -10.85 0.51
C GLU A 158 -6.52 -9.44 1.07
N GLU A 159 -5.54 -9.27 1.96
CA GLU A 159 -5.11 -7.96 2.46
C GLU A 159 -4.47 -7.09 1.37
N ILE A 160 -3.63 -7.67 0.51
CA ILE A 160 -3.05 -6.97 -0.64
C ILE A 160 -4.16 -6.54 -1.61
N ALA A 161 -5.08 -7.44 -1.97
CA ALA A 161 -6.21 -7.11 -2.85
C ALA A 161 -7.12 -6.04 -2.22
N LEU A 162 -7.33 -6.08 -0.90
CA LEU A 162 -8.08 -5.04 -0.19
C LEU A 162 -7.36 -3.68 -0.26
N LYS A 163 -6.04 -3.66 -0.04
CA LYS A 163 -5.21 -2.45 -0.15
C LYS A 163 -5.19 -1.91 -1.58
N GLU A 164 -5.13 -2.78 -2.58
CA GLU A 164 -5.25 -2.41 -4.00
C GLU A 164 -6.62 -1.81 -4.31
N ASN A 165 -7.72 -2.44 -3.87
CA ASN A 165 -9.06 -1.91 -4.09
C ASN A 165 -9.28 -0.57 -3.37
N MET A 166 -8.81 -0.41 -2.14
CA MET A 166 -8.90 0.86 -1.41
C MET A 166 -8.05 1.95 -2.06
N PHE A 167 -6.86 1.58 -2.57
CA PHE A 167 -6.02 2.50 -3.33
C PHE A 167 -6.69 2.91 -4.63
N ASP A 168 -7.25 1.97 -5.38
CA ASP A 168 -7.95 2.25 -6.63
C ASP A 168 -9.20 3.11 -6.38
N GLU A 169 -9.98 2.86 -5.32
CA GLU A 169 -11.14 3.70 -4.94
C GLU A 169 -10.73 5.12 -4.53
N GLN A 170 -9.69 5.27 -3.71
CA GLN A 170 -9.15 6.58 -3.34
C GLN A 170 -8.54 7.32 -4.54
N LEU A 171 -7.83 6.58 -5.40
CA LEU A 171 -7.17 7.13 -6.57
C LEU A 171 -8.21 7.51 -7.63
N GLU A 172 -9.22 6.70 -7.94
CA GLU A 172 -10.25 7.02 -8.92
C GLU A 172 -11.00 8.32 -8.56
N LEU A 173 -11.43 8.45 -7.30
CA LEU A 173 -12.11 9.65 -6.80
C LEU A 173 -11.24 10.90 -6.96
N GLN A 174 -9.96 10.78 -6.59
CA GLN A 174 -8.99 11.84 -6.75
C GLN A 174 -8.73 12.16 -8.23
N VAL A 175 -8.29 11.17 -8.99
CA VAL A 175 -7.84 11.31 -10.38
C VAL A 175 -8.95 11.84 -11.30
N GLN A 176 -10.21 11.45 -11.11
CA GLN A 176 -11.31 11.93 -11.95
C GLN A 176 -11.60 13.43 -11.76
N GLU A 177 -11.56 13.94 -10.54
CA GLU A 177 -11.73 15.37 -10.26
C GLU A 177 -10.47 16.17 -10.61
N TYR A 178 -9.30 15.58 -10.37
CA TYR A 178 -8.01 16.19 -10.62
C TYR A 178 -7.64 16.25 -12.10
N ALA A 179 -7.91 15.21 -12.89
CA ALA A 179 -7.68 15.24 -14.33
C ALA A 179 -8.48 16.37 -14.98
N LYS A 180 -9.72 16.61 -14.53
CA LYS A 180 -10.54 17.74 -14.97
C LYS A 180 -9.92 19.08 -14.56
N GLY A 181 -9.44 19.19 -13.31
CA GLY A 181 -8.74 20.38 -12.82
C GLY A 181 -7.47 20.70 -13.61
N LEU A 182 -6.61 19.70 -13.82
CA LEU A 182 -5.36 19.84 -14.58
C LEU A 182 -5.61 20.16 -16.05
N LYS A 183 -6.62 19.55 -16.67
CA LYS A 183 -7.05 19.89 -18.03
C LYS A 183 -7.55 21.34 -18.12
N LEU A 184 -8.30 21.81 -17.12
CA LEU A 184 -8.75 23.20 -17.06
C LEU A 184 -7.57 24.18 -16.90
N ILE A 185 -6.56 23.82 -16.11
CA ILE A 185 -5.32 24.59 -15.99
C ILE A 185 -4.61 24.66 -17.34
N SER A 186 -4.46 23.53 -18.04
CA SER A 186 -3.87 23.48 -19.38
C SER A 186 -4.63 24.36 -20.38
N GLU A 187 -5.97 24.25 -20.43
CA GLU A 187 -6.82 25.10 -21.27
C GLU A 187 -6.67 26.59 -20.93
N PHE A 188 -6.54 26.93 -19.64
CA PHE A 188 -6.27 28.29 -19.21
C PHE A 188 -4.94 28.81 -19.77
N PHE A 189 -3.86 28.04 -19.68
CA PHE A 189 -2.55 28.49 -20.14
C PHE A 189 -2.43 28.54 -21.67
N ILE A 190 -3.07 27.63 -22.40
CA ILE A 190 -3.22 27.75 -23.86
C ILE A 190 -3.95 29.06 -24.19
N PHE A 191 -5.06 29.34 -23.50
CA PHE A 191 -5.83 30.55 -23.70
C PHE A 191 -5.06 31.85 -23.38
N VAL A 192 -4.27 31.85 -22.31
CA VAL A 192 -3.42 33.00 -21.96
C VAL A 192 -2.27 33.14 -22.96
N GLY A 193 -1.72 32.04 -23.47
CA GLY A 193 -0.74 32.05 -24.56
C GLY A 193 -1.27 32.77 -25.81
N ASP A 194 -2.53 32.51 -26.19
CA ASP A 194 -3.22 33.21 -27.29
C ASP A 194 -3.56 34.68 -26.96
N ASN A 195 -3.52 35.08 -25.69
CA ASN A 195 -3.93 36.39 -25.20
C ASN A 195 -2.90 36.97 -24.20
N PRO A 196 -1.66 37.26 -24.64
CA PRO A 196 -0.55 37.60 -23.75
C PRO A 196 -0.80 38.86 -22.91
N GLN A 197 -1.66 39.77 -23.37
CA GLN A 197 -2.09 40.95 -22.59
C GLN A 197 -2.70 40.60 -21.22
N LEU A 198 -3.25 39.39 -21.06
CA LEU A 198 -3.83 38.95 -19.79
C LEU A 198 -2.78 38.74 -18.71
N MET A 199 -1.53 38.46 -19.07
CA MET A 199 -0.46 38.18 -18.09
C MET A 199 -0.10 39.39 -17.21
N ASN A 200 -0.43 40.59 -17.68
CA ASN A 200 -0.22 41.84 -16.94
C ASN A 200 -1.34 42.18 -15.96
N THR A 201 -2.43 41.40 -15.94
CA THR A 201 -3.58 41.65 -15.08
C THR A 201 -3.34 41.12 -13.66
N SER A 202 -3.95 41.76 -12.66
CA SER A 202 -3.88 41.27 -11.28
C SER A 202 -4.66 39.97 -11.11
N GLU A 203 -5.71 39.78 -11.92
CA GLU A 203 -6.52 38.57 -11.99
C GLU A 203 -5.69 37.37 -12.45
N TYR A 204 -4.86 37.54 -13.49
CA TYR A 204 -3.94 36.48 -13.92
C TYR A 204 -2.99 36.07 -12.79
N ARG A 205 -2.31 37.04 -12.16
CA ARG A 205 -1.37 36.74 -11.07
C ARG A 205 -2.04 36.01 -9.91
N LYS A 206 -3.21 36.50 -9.48
CA LYS A 206 -3.97 35.86 -8.41
C LYS A 206 -4.39 34.44 -8.80
N SER A 207 -4.88 34.24 -10.02
CA SER A 207 -5.27 32.93 -10.52
C SER A 207 -4.07 31.98 -10.58
N THR A 208 -2.90 32.42 -11.04
CA THR A 208 -1.69 31.60 -11.09
C THR A 208 -1.18 31.24 -9.71
N ASP A 209 -1.23 32.17 -8.75
CA ASP A 209 -0.82 31.89 -7.36
C ASP A 209 -1.75 30.85 -6.71
N GLU A 210 -3.08 30.98 -6.92
CA GLU A 210 -4.06 29.98 -6.45
C GLU A 210 -3.88 28.62 -7.13
N MET A 211 -3.60 28.59 -8.44
CA MET A 211 -3.27 27.34 -9.16
C MET A 211 -2.01 26.68 -8.63
N ILE A 212 -0.93 27.43 -8.39
CA ILE A 212 0.31 26.91 -7.80
C ILE A 212 0.04 26.34 -6.40
N ALA A 213 -0.74 27.05 -5.57
CA ALA A 213 -1.11 26.56 -4.25
C ALA A 213 -1.92 25.24 -4.32
N MET A 214 -2.89 25.15 -5.24
CA MET A 214 -3.66 23.93 -5.50
C MET A 214 -2.74 22.79 -5.95
N LEU A 215 -1.85 23.01 -6.92
CA LEU A 215 -0.93 21.99 -7.42
C LEU A 215 0.03 21.49 -6.33
N ASN A 216 0.50 22.36 -5.43
CA ASN A 216 1.31 21.96 -4.28
C ASN A 216 0.53 21.12 -3.27
N ARG A 217 -0.75 21.44 -3.02
CA ARG A 217 -1.65 20.61 -2.19
C ARG A 217 -1.86 19.24 -2.82
N MET A 218 -2.07 19.19 -4.14
CA MET A 218 -2.19 17.94 -4.89
C MET A 218 -0.91 17.12 -4.79
N LEU A 219 0.26 17.73 -4.98
CA LEU A 219 1.54 17.04 -4.87
C LEU A 219 1.76 16.49 -3.46
N THR A 220 1.37 17.25 -2.43
CA THR A 220 1.42 16.78 -1.03
C THR A 220 0.49 15.58 -0.82
N SER A 221 -0.74 15.64 -1.33
CA SER A 221 -1.68 14.51 -1.27
C SER A 221 -1.14 13.28 -2.01
N ALA A 222 -0.59 13.47 -3.21
CA ALA A 222 0.04 12.42 -4.00
C ALA A 222 1.23 11.79 -3.26
N ASN A 223 2.05 12.58 -2.57
CA ASN A 223 3.18 12.07 -1.78
C ASN A 223 2.72 11.20 -0.60
N ASN A 224 1.62 11.59 0.04
CA ASN A 224 1.05 10.89 1.19
C ASN A 224 0.19 9.67 0.82
N LEU A 225 -0.09 9.46 -0.48
CA LEU A 225 -0.86 8.31 -0.95
C LEU A 225 -0.10 7.00 -0.63
N GLU A 226 -0.68 6.13 0.19
CA GLU A 226 -0.11 4.82 0.50
C GLU A 226 -0.36 3.85 -0.66
N ALA A 227 0.53 3.87 -1.66
CA ALA A 227 0.44 2.96 -2.79
C ALA A 227 0.95 1.56 -2.45
N PRO A 228 0.18 0.49 -2.73
CA PRO A 228 0.72 -0.86 -2.70
C PRO A 228 1.86 -1.00 -3.72
N LYS A 229 2.75 -1.98 -3.50
CA LYS A 229 3.95 -2.16 -4.34
C LYS A 229 3.63 -2.28 -5.84
N SER A 230 2.49 -2.86 -6.18
CA SER A 230 1.97 -3.06 -7.53
C SER A 230 1.51 -1.78 -8.23
N LYS A 231 1.26 -0.69 -7.50
CA LYS A 231 0.73 0.59 -8.02
C LYS A 231 1.69 1.76 -7.79
N GLN A 232 2.94 1.47 -7.47
CA GLN A 232 4.02 2.46 -7.29
C GLN A 232 4.28 3.26 -8.57
N ASP A 233 4.16 2.62 -9.73
CA ASP A 233 4.22 3.23 -11.05
C ASP A 233 3.07 4.22 -11.28
N VAL A 234 1.84 3.84 -10.94
CA VAL A 234 0.65 4.71 -11.04
C VAL A 234 0.81 5.93 -10.13
N LYS A 235 1.27 5.75 -8.89
CA LYS A 235 1.60 6.87 -7.98
C LYS A 235 2.66 7.79 -8.58
N LYS A 236 3.70 7.23 -9.18
CA LYS A 236 4.79 8.00 -9.78
C LYS A 236 4.32 8.79 -11.00
N ASP A 237 3.52 8.19 -11.87
CA ASP A 237 2.93 8.87 -13.03
C ASP A 237 2.06 10.04 -12.57
N TYR A 238 1.27 9.84 -11.52
CA TYR A 238 0.44 10.90 -10.93
C TYR A 238 1.29 12.08 -10.40
N GLN A 239 2.35 11.78 -9.64
CA GLN A 239 3.29 12.79 -9.14
C GLN A 239 4.00 13.53 -10.29
N ASP A 240 4.39 12.82 -11.34
CA ASP A 240 5.08 13.37 -12.50
C ASP A 240 4.18 14.34 -13.28
N ILE A 241 2.90 14.00 -13.46
CA ILE A 241 1.90 14.88 -14.07
C ILE A 241 1.77 16.19 -13.28
N ILE A 242 1.61 16.11 -11.95
CA ILE A 242 1.46 17.30 -11.10
C ILE A 242 2.73 18.16 -11.15
N THR A 243 3.90 17.54 -11.05
CA THR A 243 5.18 18.25 -11.05
C THR A 243 5.46 18.91 -12.41
N THR A 244 5.14 18.22 -13.50
CA THR A 244 5.26 18.77 -14.86
C THR A 244 4.31 19.96 -15.04
N THR A 245 3.07 19.85 -14.54
CA THR A 245 2.09 20.93 -14.57
C THR A 245 2.60 22.15 -13.79
N LEU A 246 3.10 21.95 -12.58
CA LEU A 246 3.65 23.02 -11.74
C LEU A 246 4.81 23.74 -12.43
N HIS A 247 5.73 22.97 -13.05
CA HIS A 247 6.84 23.54 -13.81
C HIS A 247 6.35 24.35 -15.02
N ALA A 248 5.35 23.85 -15.75
CA ALA A 248 4.77 24.57 -16.87
C ALA A 248 4.14 25.90 -16.41
N VAL A 249 3.38 25.88 -15.32
CA VAL A 249 2.82 27.10 -14.71
C VAL A 249 3.91 28.09 -14.31
N ASP A 250 4.98 27.63 -13.67
CA ASP A 250 6.11 28.48 -13.27
C ASP A 250 6.79 29.14 -14.48
N LEU A 251 6.95 28.41 -15.59
CA LEU A 251 7.48 28.95 -16.84
C LEU A 251 6.58 30.04 -17.44
N PHE A 252 5.26 29.84 -17.43
CA PHE A 252 4.32 30.88 -17.86
C PHE A 252 4.32 32.11 -16.94
N VAL A 253 4.43 31.91 -15.63
CA VAL A 253 4.44 33.00 -14.65
C VAL A 253 5.75 33.79 -14.74
N SER A 254 6.89 33.11 -14.84
CA SER A 254 8.21 33.73 -14.98
C SER A 254 8.33 34.43 -16.33
N GLY A 255 8.01 33.75 -17.44
CA GLY A 255 8.02 34.30 -18.79
C GLY A 255 7.09 35.50 -18.93
N GLY A 256 5.89 35.46 -18.35
CA GLY A 256 4.98 36.60 -18.33
C GLY A 256 5.49 37.79 -17.51
N LYS A 257 6.28 37.57 -16.46
CA LYS A 257 6.92 38.64 -15.67
C LYS A 257 8.11 39.27 -16.39
N THR A 258 8.89 38.48 -17.12
CA THR A 258 10.11 38.90 -17.82
C THR A 258 9.88 39.27 -19.28
N TYR A 259 8.69 39.04 -19.81
CA TYR A 259 8.36 39.08 -21.24
C TYR A 259 9.25 38.13 -22.07
N ASP A 260 9.69 37.02 -21.47
CA ASP A 260 10.47 35.99 -22.14
C ASP A 260 9.55 34.99 -22.85
N MET A 261 9.41 35.20 -24.17
CA MET A 261 8.60 34.33 -25.03
C MET A 261 9.13 32.89 -25.08
N THR A 262 10.43 32.68 -24.88
CA THR A 262 11.05 31.34 -24.88
C THR A 262 10.53 30.51 -23.70
N GLN A 263 10.49 31.13 -22.51
CA GLN A 263 9.93 30.48 -21.31
C GLN A 263 8.45 30.17 -21.49
N MET A 264 7.70 31.07 -22.14
CA MET A 264 6.28 30.86 -22.42
C MET A 264 6.05 29.73 -23.44
N GLU A 265 6.87 29.63 -24.49
CA GLU A 265 6.85 28.52 -25.45
C GLU A 265 7.22 27.19 -24.77
N GLU A 266 8.23 27.18 -23.91
CA GLU A 266 8.59 25.99 -23.12
C GLU A 266 7.47 25.56 -22.18
N GLY A 267 6.83 26.52 -21.50
CA GLY A 267 5.66 26.28 -20.68
C GLY A 267 4.50 25.68 -21.47
N ALA A 268 4.26 26.18 -22.69
CA ALA A 268 3.22 25.66 -23.58
C ALA A 268 3.51 24.22 -24.02
N MET A 269 4.75 23.91 -24.41
CA MET A 269 5.16 22.54 -24.75
C MET A 269 4.97 21.59 -23.57
N LYS A 270 5.35 22.01 -22.36
CA LYS A 270 5.11 21.19 -21.16
C LYS A 270 3.63 21.00 -20.85
N MET A 271 2.76 21.97 -21.12
CA MET A 271 1.31 21.77 -20.97
C MET A 271 0.73 20.80 -21.99
N GLN A 272 1.29 20.73 -23.19
CA GLN A 272 0.92 19.69 -24.16
C GLN A 272 1.35 18.31 -23.66
N GLU A 273 2.59 18.17 -23.16
CA GLU A 273 3.09 16.95 -22.53
C GLU A 273 2.18 16.52 -21.35
N VAL A 274 1.75 17.48 -20.52
CA VAL A 274 0.80 17.22 -19.41
C VAL A 274 -0.52 16.65 -19.93
N ASN A 275 -1.09 17.20 -21.00
CA ASN A 275 -2.35 16.69 -21.56
C ASN A 275 -2.21 15.24 -22.04
N GLU A 276 -1.13 14.93 -22.76
CA GLU A 276 -0.85 13.56 -23.22
C GLU A 276 -0.68 12.59 -22.05
N LYS A 277 0.05 12.99 -21.01
CA LYS A 277 0.23 12.19 -19.79
C LYS A 277 -1.09 11.99 -19.05
N ILE A 278 -1.94 13.01 -18.97
CA ILE A 278 -3.26 12.91 -18.33
C ILE A 278 -4.14 11.90 -19.08
N GLU A 279 -4.19 11.97 -20.41
CA GLU A 279 -4.99 11.03 -21.21
C GLU A 279 -4.50 9.58 -20.99
N SER A 280 -3.18 9.34 -21.11
CA SER A 280 -2.63 8.01 -20.86
C SER A 280 -2.84 7.54 -19.43
N PHE A 281 -2.80 8.44 -18.45
CA PHE A 281 -2.97 8.10 -17.05
C PHE A 281 -4.42 7.77 -16.71
N VAL A 282 -5.39 8.54 -17.23
CA VAL A 282 -6.82 8.25 -17.08
C VAL A 282 -7.17 6.88 -17.69
N ASP A 283 -6.57 6.52 -18.82
CA ASP A 283 -6.75 5.19 -19.44
C ASP A 283 -6.11 4.04 -18.64
N LYS A 284 -5.10 4.31 -17.81
CA LYS A 284 -4.50 3.28 -16.91
C LYS A 284 -5.30 3.07 -15.63
N VAL A 285 -6.05 4.09 -15.22
CA VAL A 285 -6.81 4.09 -13.95
C VAL A 285 -8.23 3.57 -14.15
N ASN A 286 -8.84 3.77 -15.33
CA ASN A 286 -10.15 3.19 -15.70
C ASN A 286 -10.03 1.78 -16.30
#